data_AF-E2BRS2-F1
#
_entry.id   AF-E2BRS2-F1
#
_cell.length_a   1.000
_cell.length_b   1.000
_cell.length_c   1.000
_cell.angle_alpha   90.00
_cell.angle_beta   90.00
_cell.angle_gamma   90.00
#
_symmetry.space_group_name_H-M   'P 1'
#
loop_
_entity.id
_entity.type
_entity.pdbx_description
1 polymer ?
#
loop_
_entity_poly.entity_id
_entity_poly.type
_entity_poly.pdbx_seq_one_letter_code
_entity_poly.pdbx_strand_id
1 'polypeptide(L)' 'VDWRKVLFSDESKFQLFGSDGRKYIRRPTGTRYNSRYQIPTVKHSGGNVMVWESFSYN' A
#
# COMPACT_ATOMS: atom_id res chain seq x y z
N VAL A 1 13.21 -25.56 17.31
CA VAL A 1 12.23 -25.63 16.20
C VAL A 1 13.02 -25.78 14.92
N ASP A 2 12.69 -26.79 14.11
CA ASP A 2 13.31 -26.99 12.81
C ASP A 2 12.54 -26.17 11.77
N TRP A 3 13.06 -24.99 11.44
CA TRP A 3 12.42 -24.05 10.51
C TRP A 3 12.29 -24.60 9.08
N ARG A 4 13.04 -25.66 8.72
CA ARG A 4 12.93 -26.32 7.41
C ARG A 4 11.64 -27.11 7.25
N LYS A 5 10.94 -27.40 8.36
CA LYS A 5 9.66 -28.12 8.38
C LYS A 5 8.46 -27.18 8.57
N VAL A 6 8.71 -25.88 8.64
CA VAL A 6 7.65 -24.88 8.84
C VAL A 6 7.17 -24.40 7.48
N LEU A 7 5.87 -24.49 7.26
CA LEU A 7 5.18 -23.87 6.15
C LEU A 7 4.61 -22.52 6.63
N PHE A 8 5.09 -21.42 6.05
CA PHE A 8 4.58 -20.09 6.37
C PHE A 8 3.45 -19.74 5.40
N SER A 9 2.40 -19.09 5.88
CA SER A 9 1.33 -18.56 5.04
C SER A 9 0.99 -17.14 5.46
N ASP A 10 0.67 -16.28 4.51
CA ASP A 10 0.29 -14.89 4.76
C ASP A 10 -0.71 -14.38 3.73
N GLU A 11 -1.49 -13.37 4.12
CA GLU A 11 -2.36 -12.61 3.23
C GLU A 11 -1.76 -11.23 2.96
N SER A 12 -1.51 -10.95 1.69
CA SER A 12 -0.95 -9.67 1.24
C SER A 12 -1.93 -8.93 0.33
N LYS A 13 -2.09 -7.63 0.60
CA LYS A 13 -2.96 -6.72 -0.15
C LYS A 13 -2.14 -5.83 -1.07
N PHE A 14 -2.42 -5.90 -2.37
CA PHE A 14 -1.78 -5.06 -3.38
C PHE A 14 -2.76 -4.00 -3.89
N GLN A 15 -2.47 -2.72 -3.64
CA GLN A 15 -3.28 -1.61 -4.15
C GLN A 15 -3.07 -1.44 -5.67
N LEU A 16 -4.14 -1.31 -6.46
CA LEU A 16 -4.00 -0.96 -7.88
C LEU A 16 -3.60 0.51 -8.06
N PHE A 17 -4.09 1.39 -7.17
CA PHE A 17 -3.85 2.82 -7.25
C PHE A 17 -3.32 3.38 -5.94
N GLY A 18 -2.13 3.98 -6.01
CA GLY A 18 -1.48 4.57 -4.85
C GLY A 18 -0.92 3.53 -3.90
N SER A 19 -0.61 3.97 -2.69
CA SER A 19 -0.12 3.13 -1.60
C SER A 19 -0.79 3.59 -0.31
N ASP A 20 -0.88 2.68 0.67
CA ASP A 20 -1.45 2.98 1.99
C ASP A 20 -0.53 3.91 2.83
N GLY A 21 0.66 4.22 2.31
CA GLY A 21 1.62 5.12 2.93
C GLY A 21 1.20 6.59 2.88
N ARG A 22 1.70 7.37 3.85
CA ARG A 22 1.55 8.83 3.83
C ARG A 22 2.32 9.42 2.65
N LYS A 23 1.65 10.24 1.85
CA LYS A 23 2.27 11.03 0.79
C LYS A 23 2.60 12.43 1.30
N TYR A 24 3.81 12.89 1.04
CA TYR A 24 4.27 14.23 1.43
C TYR A 24 4.38 15.12 0.20
N ILE A 25 3.94 16.38 0.33
CA ILE A 25 4.01 17.40 -0.73
C ILE A 25 4.63 18.66 -0.13
N ARG A 26 5.56 19.30 -0.86
CA ARG A 26 6.07 20.63 -0.52
C ARG A 26 5.15 21.69 -1.11
N ARG A 27 4.78 22.70 -0.31
CA ARG A 27 3.95 23.82 -0.77
C ARG A 27 4.30 25.13 -0.04
N PRO A 28 4.09 26.31 -0.66
CA PRO A 28 4.20 27.60 0.02
C PRO A 28 3.15 27.80 1.13
N THR A 29 3.45 28.64 2.12
CA THR A 29 2.51 29.02 3.19
C THR A 29 1.23 29.61 2.60
N GLY A 30 0.07 29.27 3.18
CA GLY A 30 -1.24 29.76 2.72
C GLY A 30 -1.83 29.03 1.51
N THR A 31 -1.08 28.16 0.82
CA THR A 31 -1.57 27.48 -0.40
C THR A 31 -2.22 26.10 -0.15
N ARG A 32 -2.72 25.85 1.07
CA ARG A 32 -3.20 24.52 1.50
C ARG A 32 -4.27 23.91 0.58
N TYR A 33 -5.17 24.74 0.07
CA TYR A 33 -6.30 24.31 -0.75
C TYR A 33 -6.12 24.59 -2.24
N ASN A 34 -4.92 25.00 -2.68
CA ASN A 34 -4.64 25.13 -4.11
C ASN A 34 -4.50 23.73 -4.71
N SER A 35 -5.27 23.43 -5.77
CA SER A 35 -5.29 22.13 -6.44
C SER A 35 -3.91 21.72 -6.99
N ARG A 36 -3.04 22.68 -7.33
CA ARG A 36 -1.66 22.41 -7.75
C ARG A 36 -0.82 21.70 -6.68
N TYR A 37 -1.14 21.90 -5.39
CA TYR A 37 -0.41 21.31 -4.26
C TYR A 37 -1.24 20.26 -3.51
N GLN A 38 -2.22 19.67 -4.17
CA GLN A 38 -3.02 18.55 -3.67
C GLN A 38 -2.70 17.29 -4.47
N ILE A 39 -2.66 16.14 -3.79
CA ILE A 39 -2.65 14.85 -4.47
C ILE A 39 -4.10 14.41 -4.65
N PRO A 40 -4.56 14.17 -5.89
CA PRO A 40 -5.90 13.64 -6.11
C PRO A 40 -6.02 12.27 -5.46
N THR A 41 -7.17 12.01 -4.85
CA THR A 41 -7.52 10.71 -4.27
C THR A 41 -8.51 9.98 -5.18
N VAL A 42 -8.34 8.67 -5.29
CA VAL A 42 -9.32 7.81 -5.97
C VAL A 42 -10.34 7.38 -4.91
N LYS A 43 -11.63 7.58 -5.18
CA LYS A 43 -12.68 7.09 -4.28
C LYS A 43 -12.59 5.56 -4.21
N HIS A 44 -12.72 5.00 -3.00
CA HIS A 44 -12.62 3.55 -2.73
C HIS A 44 -11.29 2.90 -3.13
N SER A 45 -10.18 3.66 -3.10
CA SER A 45 -8.82 3.19 -3.39
C SER A 45 -8.60 2.63 -4.81
N GLY A 46 -9.59 2.76 -5.71
CA GLY A 46 -9.49 2.26 -7.09
C GLY A 46 -9.39 0.74 -7.22
N GLY A 47 -9.66 -0.01 -6.15
CA GLY A 47 -9.54 -1.47 -6.11
C GLY A 47 -8.20 -1.97 -5.55
N ASN A 48 -8.20 -3.24 -5.14
CA ASN A 48 -7.01 -3.95 -4.70
C ASN A 48 -7.11 -5.43 -5.08
N VAL A 49 -5.95 -6.11 -5.10
CA VAL A 49 -5.87 -7.56 -5.19
C VAL A 49 -5.41 -8.09 -3.85
N MET A 50 -6.20 -8.99 -3.27
CA MET A 50 -5.81 -9.76 -2.10
C MET A 50 -5.22 -11.08 -2.59
N VAL A 51 -4.03 -11.42 -2.11
CA VAL A 51 -3.38 -12.69 -2.42
C VAL A 51 -3.10 -13.40 -1.11
N TRP A 52 -3.45 -14.68 -1.07
CA TRP A 52 -3.03 -15.58 -0.01
C TRP A 52 -1.97 -16.51 -0.57
N GLU A 53 -0.80 -16.53 0.06
CA GLU A 53 0.29 -17.40 -0.37
C GLU A 53 0.89 -18.15 0.79
N SER A 54 1.66 -19.17 0.44
CA SER A 54 2.44 -19.95 1.38
C SER A 54 3.80 -20.27 0.80
N PHE A 55 4.83 -20.19 1.64
CA PHE A 55 6.20 -20.52 1.25
C PHE A 55 6.88 -21.36 2.31
N SER A 56 7.83 -22.16 1.85
CA SER A 56 8.69 -23.01 2.66
C SER A 56 10.15 -22.64 2.40
N TYR A 57 11.06 -23.10 3.24
CA TYR A 57 12.49 -22.79 3.11
C TYR A 57 13.14 -23.40 1.85
N ASN A 58 12.54 -24.44 1.27
CA ASN A 58 13.05 -25.20 0.12
C ASN A 58 12.02 -25.23 -1.02
#